data_AF-A0A8H8DNM9-F1
#
_entry.id   AF-A0A8H8DNM9-F1
#
_cell.length_a   1.000
_cell.length_b   1.000
_cell.length_c   1.000
_cell.angle_alpha   90.00
_cell.angle_beta   90.00
_cell.angle_gamma   90.00
#
_symmetry.space_group_name_H-M   'P 1'
#
loop_
_entity.id
_entity.type
_entity.pdbx_description
1 polymer ?
#
loop_
_entity_poly.entity_id
_entity_poly.type
_entity_poly.pdbx_seq_one_letter_code
_entity_poly.pdbx_strand_id
1 'polypeptide(L)'
;MGDMKEVQDPFFEAKENILLKFSNVCRLHDLYLKMLKEGFVESSTALTDIMKEFQQIVDDIDNYLLDLEEVVRVVEKQPEKYGISIEESLKRRTFVDQVRNNLVQMQKDLESPFFDSLRLKDKSSNSSLLSGKPLKKDLTSNMELAQEYQLLIMNEQDAQLDHVFGTVQNLREQASIMGRELVEQSELIEEVDIRIERTNERLKRGFKNMKRIVAQNEG
;
A
#
# COMPACT_ATOMS: atom_id res chain seq x y z
N MET A 1 11.01 20.94 37.51
CA MET A 1 9.83 20.06 37.53
C MET A 1 9.70 19.55 36.11
N GLY A 2 9.88 18.24 35.90
CA GLY A 2 10.36 17.67 34.64
C GLY A 2 9.52 17.99 33.41
N ASP A 3 10.21 18.36 32.34
CA ASP A 3 9.72 18.32 30.97
C ASP A 3 9.37 16.85 30.64
N MET A 4 8.12 16.45 30.87
CA MET A 4 7.55 15.31 30.16
C MET A 4 7.51 15.73 28.69
N LYS A 5 8.57 15.38 27.95
CA LYS A 5 8.46 15.19 26.50
C LYS A 5 7.17 14.38 26.30
N GLU A 6 6.16 14.96 25.67
CA GLU A 6 5.04 14.19 25.14
C GLU A 6 5.70 13.12 24.26
N VAL A 7 5.76 11.88 24.77
CA VAL A 7 6.32 10.76 24.04
C VAL A 7 5.35 10.54 22.90
N GLN A 8 5.75 11.00 21.71
CA GLN A 8 4.99 10.78 20.50
C GLN A 8 4.71 9.28 20.39
N ASP A 9 3.43 8.93 20.30
CA ASP A 9 3.01 7.54 20.40
C ASP A 9 3.68 6.72 19.27
N PRO A 10 4.53 5.73 19.60
CA PRO A 10 5.27 4.94 18.62
C PRO A 10 4.36 4.22 17.61
N PHE A 11 3.08 4.06 17.93
CA PHE A 11 2.08 3.54 17.01
C PHE A 11 2.00 4.34 15.71
N PHE A 12 2.04 5.68 15.78
CA PHE A 12 1.89 6.51 14.58
C PHE A 12 3.12 6.44 13.66
N GLU A 13 4.32 6.34 14.23
CA GLU A 13 5.55 6.12 13.46
C GLU A 13 5.55 4.73 12.80
N ALA A 14 5.12 3.69 13.51
CA ALA A 14 4.98 2.35 12.94
C ALA A 14 3.93 2.33 11.82
N LYS A 15 2.78 2.98 12.04
CA LYS A 15 1.71 3.14 11.04
C LYS A 15 2.21 3.80 9.76
N GLU A 16 2.97 4.89 9.86
CA GLU A 16 3.54 5.58 8.70
C GLU A 16 4.51 4.69 7.92
N ASN A 17 5.42 4.00 8.62
CA ASN A 17 6.36 3.07 8.00
C ASN A 17 5.64 1.93 7.26
N ILE A 18 4.58 1.39 7.85
CA ILE A 18 3.73 0.37 7.22
C ILE A 18 3.07 0.93 5.96
N LEU A 19 2.50 2.14 6.01
CA LEU A 19 1.86 2.77 4.85
C LEU A 19 2.85 3.03 3.69
N LEU A 20 4.07 3.47 4.00
CA LEU A 20 5.12 3.67 3.00
C LEU A 20 5.52 2.35 2.33
N LYS A 21 5.77 1.30 3.12
CA LYS A 21 6.09 -0.03 2.59
C LYS A 21 4.92 -0.60 1.79
N PHE A 22 3.69 -0.44 2.26
CA PHE A 22 2.50 -0.92 1.58
C PHE A 22 2.29 -0.21 0.23
N SER A 23 2.55 1.10 0.14
CA SER A 23 2.58 1.83 -1.15
C SER A 23 3.58 1.24 -2.15
N ASN A 24 4.77 0.84 -1.67
CA ASN A 24 5.76 0.16 -2.51
C ASN A 24 5.27 -1.21 -2.98
N VAL A 25 4.60 -1.98 -2.12
CA VAL A 25 3.96 -3.26 -2.47
C VAL A 25 2.93 -3.08 -3.58
N CYS A 26 2.05 -2.08 -3.45
CA CYS A 26 1.06 -1.78 -4.49
C CYS A 26 1.72 -1.43 -5.83
N ARG A 27 2.76 -0.57 -5.82
CA ARG A 27 3.50 -0.21 -7.02
C ARG A 27 4.16 -1.43 -7.68
N LEU A 28 4.77 -2.31 -6.88
CA LEU A 28 5.40 -3.54 -7.39
C LEU A 28 4.36 -4.51 -7.94
N HIS A 29 3.21 -4.63 -7.28
CA HIS A 29 2.09 -5.42 -7.78
C HIS A 29 1.60 -4.90 -9.14
N ASP A 30 1.40 -3.59 -9.30
CA ASP A 30 1.00 -2.99 -10.58
C ASP A 30 2.04 -3.24 -11.70
N LEU A 31 3.32 -3.09 -11.38
CA LEU A 31 4.40 -3.38 -12.32
C LEU A 31 4.41 -4.86 -12.71
N TYR A 32 4.21 -5.76 -11.76
CA TYR A 32 4.09 -7.19 -12.01
C TYR A 32 2.92 -7.51 -12.94
N LEU A 33 1.73 -6.97 -12.66
CA LEU A 33 0.54 -7.12 -13.49
C LEU A 33 0.75 -6.57 -14.91
N LYS A 34 1.39 -5.41 -15.02
CA LYS A 34 1.68 -4.78 -16.31
C LYS A 34 2.65 -5.62 -17.13
N MET A 35 3.75 -6.10 -16.54
CA MET A 35 4.73 -6.94 -17.23
C MET A 35 4.12 -8.26 -17.71
N LEU A 36 3.19 -8.83 -16.95
CA LEU A 36 2.46 -10.03 -17.37
C LEU A 36 1.52 -9.76 -18.54
N LYS A 37 0.81 -8.62 -18.53
CA LYS A 37 -0.08 -8.22 -19.63
C LYS A 37 0.67 -7.92 -20.93
N GLU A 38 1.86 -7.35 -20.83
CA GLU A 38 2.69 -7.00 -21.98
C GLU A 38 3.39 -8.22 -22.60
N GLY A 39 3.16 -9.44 -22.09
CA GLY A 39 3.69 -10.68 -22.67
C GLY A 39 5.21 -10.78 -22.59
N PHE A 40 5.85 -10.05 -21.67
CA PHE A 40 7.30 -10.00 -21.51
C PHE A 40 7.82 -11.26 -20.78
N VAL A 41 7.60 -12.44 -21.36
CA VAL A 41 8.05 -13.74 -20.85
C VAL A 41 9.57 -13.92 -21.03
N GLU A 42 10.21 -13.13 -21.91
CA GLU A 42 11.67 -13.12 -22.09
C GLU A 42 12.45 -12.62 -20.85
N SER A 43 11.79 -11.91 -19.93
CA SER A 43 12.39 -11.36 -18.71
C SER A 43 12.07 -12.21 -17.47
N SER A 44 12.15 -13.55 -17.59
CA SER A 44 11.96 -14.48 -16.47
C SER A 44 12.71 -14.05 -15.20
N THR A 45 13.90 -13.47 -15.33
CA THR A 45 14.71 -12.99 -14.20
C THR A 45 14.14 -11.72 -13.57
N ALA A 46 13.73 -10.73 -14.37
CA ALA A 46 13.16 -9.48 -13.85
C ALA A 46 11.82 -9.73 -13.15
N LEU A 47 11.01 -10.66 -13.66
CA LEU A 47 9.76 -11.06 -13.01
C LEU A 47 10.03 -11.74 -11.66
N THR A 48 11.00 -12.65 -11.60
CA THR A 48 11.40 -13.29 -10.33
C THR A 48 12.01 -12.30 -9.35
N ASP A 49 12.75 -11.30 -9.83
CA ASP A 49 13.33 -10.25 -9.00
C ASP A 49 12.24 -9.37 -8.38
N ILE A 50 11.23 -8.96 -9.17
CA ILE A 50 10.06 -8.21 -8.67
C ILE A 50 9.27 -9.06 -7.66
N MET A 51 9.06 -10.35 -7.93
CA MET A 51 8.36 -11.23 -6.98
C MET A 51 9.14 -11.37 -5.67
N LYS A 52 10.46 -11.50 -5.74
CA LYS A 52 11.32 -11.59 -4.55
C LYS A 52 11.31 -10.29 -3.75
N GLU A 53 11.36 -9.13 -4.43
CA GLU A 53 11.26 -7.83 -3.79
C GLU A 53 9.88 -7.63 -3.14
N PHE A 54 8.80 -8.01 -3.84
CA PHE A 54 7.45 -8.01 -3.29
C PHE A 54 7.36 -8.87 -2.03
N GLN A 55 7.82 -10.12 -2.07
CA GLN A 55 7.80 -11.03 -0.92
C GLN A 55 8.60 -10.47 0.25
N GLN A 56 9.79 -9.93 -0.01
CA GLN A 56 10.61 -9.32 1.04
C GLN A 56 9.91 -8.15 1.73
N ILE A 57 9.25 -7.27 0.97
CA ILE A 57 8.54 -6.13 1.56
C ILE A 57 7.27 -6.60 2.30
N VAL A 58 6.58 -7.62 1.81
CA VAL A 58 5.43 -8.20 2.52
C VAL A 58 5.87 -8.85 3.83
N ASP A 59 6.95 -9.62 3.84
CA ASP A 59 7.53 -10.20 5.06
C ASP A 59 7.91 -9.10 6.07
N ASP A 60 8.52 -8.00 5.60
CA ASP A 60 8.80 -6.83 6.44
C ASP A 60 7.50 -6.30 7.07
N ILE A 61 6.45 -6.05 6.28
CA ILE A 61 5.19 -5.51 6.78
C ILE A 61 4.54 -6.49 7.77
N ASP A 62 4.55 -7.79 7.49
CA ASP A 62 4.00 -8.80 8.41
C ASP A 62 4.72 -8.79 9.76
N ASN A 63 6.06 -8.65 9.77
CA ASN A 63 6.81 -8.49 11.01
C ASN A 63 6.39 -7.21 11.78
N TYR A 64 6.24 -6.07 11.09
CA TYR A 64 5.74 -4.84 11.72
C TYR A 64 4.31 -5.00 12.26
N LEU A 65 3.44 -5.70 11.54
CA LEU A 65 2.06 -5.95 11.97
C LEU A 65 2.00 -6.86 13.20
N LEU A 66 2.89 -7.85 13.31
CA LEU A 66 2.99 -8.71 14.49
C LEU A 66 3.35 -7.89 15.74
N ASP A 67 4.37 -7.04 15.64
CA ASP A 67 4.78 -6.16 16.73
C ASP A 67 3.65 -5.17 17.10
N LEU A 68 2.99 -4.59 16.08
CA LEU A 68 1.91 -3.63 16.27
C LEU A 68 0.67 -4.28 16.90
N GLU A 69 0.35 -5.52 16.53
CA GLU A 69 -0.76 -6.28 17.11
C GLU A 69 -0.52 -6.54 18.60
N GLU A 70 0.72 -6.84 19.01
CA GLU A 70 1.06 -6.99 20.42
C GLU A 70 0.86 -5.68 21.19
N VAL A 71 1.31 -4.55 20.63
CA VAL A 71 1.11 -3.22 21.22
C VAL A 71 -0.38 -2.90 21.35
N VAL A 72 -1.17 -3.11 20.29
CA VAL A 72 -2.62 -2.88 20.32
C VAL A 72 -3.29 -3.76 21.37
N ARG A 73 -2.91 -5.03 21.48
CA ARG A 73 -3.46 -5.96 22.48
C ARG A 73 -3.14 -5.53 23.91
N VAL A 74 -1.97 -4.94 24.15
CA VAL A 74 -1.61 -4.39 25.47
C VAL A 74 -2.43 -3.13 25.78
N VAL A 75 -2.58 -2.23 24.80
CA VAL A 75 -3.37 -1.01 24.91
C VAL A 75 -4.85 -1.32 25.18
N GLU A 76 -5.43 -2.31 24.49
CA GLU A 76 -6.82 -2.76 24.70
C GLU A 76 -7.09 -3.25 26.13
N LYS A 77 -6.10 -3.89 26.76
CA LYS A 77 -6.23 -4.42 28.13
C LYS A 77 -6.16 -3.33 29.20
N GLN A 78 -5.44 -2.24 28.95
CA GLN A 78 -5.20 -1.18 29.93
C GLN A 78 -5.22 0.23 29.31
N PRO A 79 -6.33 0.67 28.69
CA PRO A 79 -6.39 1.95 27.97
C PRO A 79 -6.14 3.17 28.88
N GLU A 80 -6.66 3.14 30.12
CA GLU A 80 -6.50 4.22 31.10
C GLU A 80 -5.04 4.48 31.49
N LYS A 81 -4.21 3.43 31.48
CA LYS A 81 -2.79 3.52 31.84
C LYS A 81 -1.97 4.27 30.79
N TYR A 82 -2.40 4.21 29.54
CA TYR A 82 -1.72 4.80 28.39
C TYR A 82 -2.40 6.09 27.91
N GLY A 83 -3.50 6.51 28.54
CA GLY A 83 -4.24 7.71 28.15
C GLY A 83 -4.90 7.59 26.76
N ILE A 84 -5.15 6.36 26.29
CA ILE A 84 -5.72 6.09 24.98
C ILE A 84 -7.23 5.87 25.11
N SER A 85 -8.02 6.55 24.29
CA SER A 85 -9.47 6.33 24.25
C SER A 85 -9.81 4.92 23.74
N ILE A 86 -10.90 4.34 24.24
CA ILE A 86 -11.41 3.05 23.73
C ILE A 86 -11.67 3.15 22.22
N GLU A 87 -12.19 4.28 21.75
CA GLU A 87 -12.41 4.54 20.32
C GLU A 87 -11.10 4.49 19.52
N GLU A 88 -10.03 5.07 20.07
CA GLU A 88 -8.71 5.07 19.44
C GLU A 88 -8.12 3.65 19.40
N SER A 89 -8.25 2.88 20.48
CA SER A 89 -7.81 1.48 20.49
C SER A 89 -8.49 0.63 19.40
N LEU A 90 -9.78 0.87 19.15
CA LEU A 90 -10.53 0.20 18.08
C LEU A 90 -10.08 0.65 16.69
N LYS A 91 -9.74 1.93 16.50
CA LYS A 91 -9.17 2.44 15.24
C LYS A 91 -7.84 1.75 14.94
N ARG A 92 -6.96 1.60 15.93
CA ARG A 92 -5.68 0.91 15.78
C ARG A 92 -5.85 -0.55 15.39
N ARG A 93 -6.80 -1.24 16.01
CA ARG A 93 -7.15 -2.62 15.63
C ARG A 93 -7.64 -2.72 14.20
N THR A 94 -8.60 -1.86 13.84
CA THR A 94 -9.19 -1.84 12.50
C THR A 94 -8.12 -1.60 11.43
N PHE A 95 -7.15 -0.72 11.70
CA PHE A 95 -6.03 -0.47 10.81
C PHE A 95 -5.17 -1.73 10.58
N VAL A 96 -4.77 -2.42 11.66
CA VAL A 96 -3.97 -3.66 11.55
C VAL A 96 -4.72 -4.72 10.75
N ASP A 97 -6.02 -4.90 11.01
CA ASP A 97 -6.85 -5.87 10.30
C ASP A 97 -7.02 -5.51 8.82
N GLN A 98 -7.18 -4.22 8.49
CA GLN A 98 -7.27 -3.75 7.11
C GLN A 98 -5.99 -4.02 6.32
N VAL A 99 -4.82 -3.66 6.85
CA VAL A 99 -3.54 -3.88 6.16
C VAL A 99 -3.30 -5.38 5.95
N ARG A 100 -3.57 -6.21 6.97
CA ARG A 100 -3.43 -7.67 6.87
C ARG A 100 -4.35 -8.25 5.79
N ASN A 101 -5.63 -7.87 5.77
CA ASN A 101 -6.58 -8.35 4.78
C ASN A 101 -6.17 -7.97 3.35
N ASN A 102 -5.67 -6.75 3.15
CA ASN A 102 -5.20 -6.29 1.85
C ASN A 102 -3.95 -7.05 1.39
N LEU A 103 -2.98 -7.31 2.28
CA LEU A 103 -1.80 -8.11 1.95
C LEU A 103 -2.16 -9.53 1.53
N VAL A 104 -3.05 -10.18 2.29
CA VAL A 104 -3.55 -11.53 1.96
C VAL A 104 -4.26 -11.52 0.60
N GLN A 105 -5.03 -10.47 0.29
CA GLN A 105 -5.67 -10.33 -1.01
C GLN A 105 -4.64 -10.18 -2.14
N MET A 106 -3.63 -9.33 -1.98
CA MET A 106 -2.58 -9.14 -3.00
C MET A 106 -1.74 -10.41 -3.21
N GLN A 107 -1.40 -11.13 -2.14
CA GLN A 107 -0.73 -12.42 -2.25
C GLN A 107 -1.60 -13.44 -2.99
N LYS A 108 -2.89 -13.51 -2.66
CA LYS A 108 -3.85 -14.40 -3.34
C LYS A 108 -4.04 -14.06 -4.80
N ASP A 109 -4.04 -12.77 -5.14
CA ASP A 109 -4.08 -12.31 -6.52
C ASP A 109 -2.86 -12.91 -7.26
N LEU A 110 -1.64 -12.74 -6.73
CA LEU A 110 -0.41 -13.28 -7.33
C LEU A 110 -0.35 -14.82 -7.43
N GLU A 111 -0.93 -15.54 -6.48
CA GLU A 111 -0.99 -17.01 -6.48
C GLU A 111 -2.12 -17.58 -7.37
N SER A 112 -3.01 -16.73 -7.87
CA SER A 112 -4.17 -17.17 -8.64
C SER A 112 -3.75 -17.92 -9.92
N PRO A 113 -4.42 -19.06 -10.24
CA PRO A 113 -4.17 -19.83 -11.47
C PRO A 113 -4.41 -19.03 -12.76
N PHE A 114 -5.00 -17.83 -12.67
CA PHE A 114 -5.03 -16.84 -13.73
C PHE A 114 -3.62 -16.53 -14.27
N PHE A 115 -2.63 -16.35 -13.39
CA PHE A 115 -1.24 -16.11 -13.81
C PHE A 115 -0.57 -17.33 -14.42
N ASP A 116 -0.96 -18.53 -13.99
CA ASP A 116 -0.52 -19.78 -14.63
C ASP A 116 -1.17 -20.00 -16.01
N SER A 117 -2.43 -19.60 -16.19
CA SER A 117 -3.08 -19.68 -17.50
C SER A 117 -2.49 -18.72 -18.54
N LEU A 118 -2.08 -17.51 -18.12
CA LEU A 118 -1.29 -16.59 -18.96
C LEU A 118 0.09 -17.16 -19.31
N ARG A 119 0.74 -17.88 -18.38
CA ARG A 119 2.02 -18.59 -18.62
C ARG A 119 1.87 -19.81 -19.54
N LEU A 120 0.72 -20.49 -19.52
CA LEU A 120 0.48 -21.72 -20.29
C LEU A 120 -0.03 -21.45 -21.71
N LYS A 121 -0.77 -20.37 -21.94
CA LYS A 121 -1.32 -20.05 -23.26
C LYS A 121 -0.23 -19.78 -24.31
N ASP A 122 0.95 -19.33 -23.88
CA ASP A 122 2.05 -18.96 -24.79
C ASP A 122 3.02 -20.10 -25.15
N LYS A 123 2.98 -21.23 -24.41
CA LYS A 123 3.68 -22.46 -24.84
C LYS A 123 2.97 -23.19 -25.97
N SER A 124 1.69 -22.91 -26.19
CA SER A 124 0.91 -23.52 -27.28
C SER A 124 1.03 -22.77 -28.61
N SER A 125 1.64 -21.58 -28.65
CA SER A 125 1.82 -20.76 -29.86
C SER A 125 3.02 -21.19 -30.72
N ASN A 126 3.95 -21.98 -30.18
CA ASN A 126 5.24 -22.29 -30.83
C ASN A 126 5.45 -23.76 -31.23
N SER A 127 4.42 -24.60 -31.19
CA SER A 127 4.50 -25.97 -31.75
C SER A 127 3.46 -26.21 -32.83
N SER A 128 3.94 -26.28 -34.08
CA SER A 128 3.28 -26.83 -35.28
C SER A 128 2.71 -25.83 -36.30
N LEU A 129 3.60 -25.02 -36.90
CA LEU A 129 3.40 -24.53 -38.27
C LEU A 129 4.53 -25.00 -39.20
N LEU A 130 4.76 -26.31 -39.23
CA LEU A 130 5.52 -26.96 -40.29
C LEU A 130 4.76 -28.20 -40.77
N SER A 131 3.84 -27.97 -41.70
CA SER A 131 3.39 -28.98 -42.68
C SER A 131 2.54 -28.29 -43.73
N GLY A 132 3.13 -28.07 -44.91
CA GLY A 132 2.44 -27.50 -46.05
C GLY A 132 1.23 -28.33 -46.49
N LYS A 133 0.15 -27.62 -46.84
CA LYS A 133 -0.88 -28.00 -47.81
C LYS A 133 -1.76 -26.77 -48.08
N PRO A 134 -1.94 -26.33 -49.34
CA PRO A 134 -2.86 -25.25 -49.64
C PRO A 134 -4.26 -25.87 -49.79
N LEU A 135 -5.12 -25.74 -48.78
CA LEU A 135 -6.54 -26.09 -48.95
C LEU A 135 -7.38 -24.83 -49.11
N LYS A 136 -7.75 -24.58 -50.36
CA LYS A 136 -8.81 -23.68 -50.76
C LYS A 136 -10.15 -24.36 -50.50
N LYS A 137 -10.83 -24.04 -49.41
CA LYS A 137 -12.29 -24.10 -49.25
C LYS A 137 -12.65 -23.49 -47.89
N ASP A 138 -13.82 -22.88 -47.79
CA ASP A 138 -14.45 -22.48 -46.52
C ASP A 138 -14.09 -21.08 -45.97
N LEU A 139 -14.20 -20.04 -46.80
CA LEU A 139 -14.13 -18.65 -46.32
C LEU A 139 -15.38 -18.22 -45.52
N THR A 140 -16.52 -18.91 -45.67
CA THR A 140 -17.79 -18.57 -45.01
C THR A 140 -17.94 -19.22 -43.63
N SER A 141 -17.53 -20.48 -43.46
CA SER A 141 -17.52 -21.16 -42.15
C SER A 141 -16.43 -20.63 -41.22
N ASN A 142 -15.35 -20.08 -41.80
CA ASN A 142 -14.33 -19.37 -41.02
C ASN A 142 -14.83 -18.04 -40.45
N MET A 143 -15.85 -17.39 -41.03
CA MET A 143 -16.33 -16.10 -40.54
C MET A 143 -17.19 -16.25 -39.28
N GLU A 144 -18.06 -17.26 -39.24
CA GLU A 144 -18.88 -17.58 -38.06
C GLU A 144 -18.01 -18.10 -36.91
N LEU A 145 -17.04 -18.96 -37.22
CA LEU A 145 -16.03 -19.43 -36.26
C LEU A 145 -15.12 -18.29 -35.77
N ALA A 146 -14.68 -17.38 -36.65
CA ALA A 146 -13.89 -16.21 -36.26
C ALA A 146 -14.67 -15.26 -35.37
N GLN A 147 -15.98 -15.10 -35.61
CA GLN A 147 -16.86 -14.28 -34.78
C GLN A 147 -17.08 -14.91 -33.40
N GLU A 148 -17.22 -16.24 -33.34
CA GLU A 148 -17.29 -17.00 -32.08
C GLU A 148 -15.97 -16.90 -31.29
N TYR A 149 -14.81 -17.01 -31.96
CA TYR A 149 -13.51 -16.77 -31.36
C TYR A 149 -13.36 -15.33 -30.83
N GLN A 150 -13.87 -14.33 -31.56
CA GLN A 150 -13.81 -12.94 -31.13
C GLN A 150 -14.70 -12.68 -29.90
N LEU A 151 -15.87 -13.32 -29.81
CA LEU A 151 -16.72 -13.28 -28.62
C LEU A 151 -16.08 -13.98 -27.42
N LEU A 152 -15.38 -15.10 -27.64
CA LEU A 152 -14.61 -15.78 -26.60
C LEU A 152 -13.48 -14.87 -26.06
N ILE A 153 -12.75 -14.22 -26.97
CA ILE A 153 -11.67 -13.28 -26.64
C ILE A 153 -12.21 -12.03 -25.91
N MET A 154 -13.38 -11.50 -26.30
CA MET A 154 -14.01 -10.38 -25.60
C MET A 154 -14.43 -10.75 -24.17
N ASN A 155 -15.06 -11.91 -23.98
CA ASN A 155 -15.43 -12.36 -22.64
C ASN A 155 -14.21 -12.62 -21.75
N GLU A 156 -13.11 -13.10 -22.33
CA GLU A 156 -11.85 -13.30 -21.61
C GLU A 156 -11.19 -11.97 -21.22
N GLN A 157 -11.36 -10.91 -22.02
CA GLN A 157 -10.91 -9.55 -21.70
C GLN A 157 -11.79 -8.85 -20.65
N ASP A 158 -13.11 -9.10 -20.63
CA ASP A 158 -13.98 -8.55 -19.58
C ASP A 158 -13.66 -9.15 -18.21
N ALA A 159 -13.37 -10.45 -18.13
CA ALA A 159 -12.88 -11.07 -16.89
C ALA A 159 -11.52 -10.49 -16.43
N GLN A 160 -10.69 -9.96 -17.34
CA GLN A 160 -9.43 -9.28 -17.00
C GLN A 160 -9.65 -7.91 -16.37
N LEU A 161 -10.78 -7.25 -16.64
CA LEU A 161 -11.10 -5.94 -16.04
C LEU A 161 -11.55 -6.07 -14.59
N ASP A 162 -12.21 -7.18 -14.22
CA ASP A 162 -12.67 -7.42 -12.85
C ASP A 162 -11.51 -7.55 -11.85
N HIS A 163 -10.39 -8.15 -12.24
CA HIS A 163 -9.22 -8.29 -11.36
C HIS A 163 -8.45 -6.98 -11.16
N VAL A 164 -8.33 -6.16 -12.21
CA VAL A 164 -7.79 -4.78 -12.09
C VAL A 164 -8.68 -3.94 -11.18
N PHE A 165 -9.99 -4.17 -11.22
CA PHE A 165 -10.95 -3.46 -10.40
C PHE A 165 -10.71 -3.68 -8.90
N GLY A 166 -10.32 -4.89 -8.49
CA GLY A 166 -9.96 -5.19 -7.10
C GLY A 166 -8.74 -4.40 -6.61
N THR A 167 -7.66 -4.38 -7.39
CA THR A 167 -6.44 -3.64 -7.04
C THR A 167 -6.65 -2.13 -7.04
N VAL A 168 -7.38 -1.59 -8.02
CA VAL A 168 -7.72 -0.15 -8.08
C VAL A 168 -8.65 0.23 -6.93
N GLN A 169 -9.56 -0.64 -6.54
CA GLN A 169 -10.42 -0.42 -5.37
C GLN A 169 -9.61 -0.36 -4.08
N ASN A 170 -8.66 -1.27 -3.90
CA ASN A 170 -7.78 -1.30 -2.73
C ASN A 170 -6.84 -0.06 -2.70
N LEU A 171 -6.30 0.35 -3.85
CA LEU A 171 -5.52 1.58 -3.99
C LEU A 171 -6.36 2.83 -3.72
N ARG A 172 -7.61 2.88 -4.17
CA ARG A 172 -8.54 4.00 -3.90
C ARG A 172 -8.88 4.08 -2.42
N GLU A 173 -9.11 2.94 -1.78
CA GLU A 173 -9.34 2.87 -0.34
C GLU A 173 -8.11 3.32 0.44
N GLN A 174 -6.91 2.85 0.06
CA GLN A 174 -5.64 3.30 0.63
C GLN A 174 -5.40 4.79 0.40
N ALA A 175 -5.59 5.32 -0.80
CA ALA A 175 -5.43 6.74 -1.11
C ALA A 175 -6.41 7.61 -0.31
N SER A 176 -7.61 7.08 -0.02
CA SER A 176 -8.56 7.74 0.88
C SER A 176 -8.12 7.72 2.34
N ILE A 177 -7.51 6.62 2.81
CA ILE A 177 -6.94 6.52 4.16
C ILE A 177 -5.71 7.43 4.30
N MET A 178 -4.78 7.40 3.34
CA MET A 178 -3.61 8.28 3.31
C MET A 178 -4.02 9.76 3.14
N GLY A 179 -5.03 10.05 2.33
CA GLY A 179 -5.55 11.41 2.17
C GLY A 179 -6.15 11.97 3.46
N ARG A 180 -6.83 11.14 4.25
CA ARG A 180 -7.29 11.53 5.59
C ARG A 180 -6.13 11.70 6.57
N GLU A 181 -5.15 10.81 6.55
CA GLU A 181 -3.96 10.92 7.40
C GLU A 181 -3.13 12.17 7.11
N LEU A 182 -2.94 12.53 5.85
CA LEU A 182 -2.24 13.76 5.46
C LEU A 182 -2.99 15.02 5.92
N VAL A 183 -4.32 14.98 5.96
CA VAL A 183 -5.13 16.06 6.52
C VAL A 183 -4.98 16.12 8.05
N GLU A 184 -5.05 14.99 8.74
CA GLU A 184 -4.80 14.91 10.19
C GLU A 184 -3.37 15.38 10.56
N GLN A 185 -2.37 15.04 9.75
CA GLN A 185 -1.00 15.54 9.91
C GLN A 185 -0.87 17.03 9.60
N SER A 186 -1.63 17.56 8.63
CA SER A 186 -1.70 19.00 8.37
C SER A 186 -2.32 19.76 9.54
N GLU A 187 -3.35 19.19 10.18
CA GLU A 187 -3.96 19.74 11.39
C GLU A 187 -2.97 19.70 12.58
N LEU A 188 -2.17 18.64 12.70
CA LEU A 188 -1.08 18.56 13.68
C LEU A 188 0.04 19.59 13.41
N ILE A 189 0.39 19.87 12.15
CA ILE A 189 1.37 20.90 11.79
C ILE A 189 0.87 22.29 12.19
N GLU A 190 -0.43 22.58 12.00
CA GLU A 190 -1.03 23.84 12.45
C GLU A 190 -0.95 23.99 13.98
N GLU A 191 -1.16 22.90 14.74
CA GLU A 191 -0.96 22.92 16.19
C GLU A 191 0.51 23.14 16.60
N VAL A 192 1.45 22.54 15.87
CA VAL A 192 2.89 22.75 16.06
C VAL A 192 3.27 24.21 15.81
N ASP A 193 2.73 24.85 14.77
CA ASP A 193 2.94 26.28 14.51
C ASP A 193 2.41 27.17 15.64
N ILE A 194 1.21 26.88 16.16
CA ILE A 194 0.65 27.57 17.33
C ILE A 194 1.54 27.39 18.58
N ARG A 195 2.11 26.19 18.77
CA ARG A 195 3.04 25.91 19.88
C ARG A 195 4.38 26.64 19.70
N ILE A 196 4.90 26.74 18.47
CA ILE A 196 6.10 27.52 18.15
C ILE A 196 5.86 29.00 18.44
N GLU A 197 4.71 29.55 18.06
CA GLU A 197 4.38 30.95 18.31
C GLU A 197 4.31 31.27 19.80
N ARG A 198 3.65 30.43 20.60
CA ARG A 198 3.63 30.53 22.07
C ARG A 198 5.02 30.43 22.69
N THR A 199 5.88 29.58 22.13
CA THR A 199 7.26 29.41 22.61
C THR A 199 8.11 30.63 22.26
N ASN A 200 7.92 31.21 21.07
CA ASN A 200 8.55 32.45 20.65
C ASN A 200 8.12 33.63 21.53
N GLU A 201 6.84 33.71 21.91
CA GLU A 201 6.37 34.70 22.87
C GLU A 201 6.98 34.53 24.26
N ARG A 202 7.14 33.28 24.74
CA ARG A 202 7.79 32.99 26.02
C ARG A 202 9.28 33.34 25.98
N LEU A 203 9.97 33.02 24.88
CA LEU A 203 11.36 33.41 24.64
C LEU A 203 11.51 34.93 24.60
N LYS A 204 10.65 35.65 23.88
CA LYS A 204 10.63 37.12 23.86
C LYS A 204 10.42 37.71 25.27
N ARG A 205 9.50 37.14 26.06
CA ARG A 205 9.29 37.54 27.47
C ARG A 205 10.53 37.25 28.33
N GLY A 206 11.13 36.07 28.19
CA GLY A 206 12.36 35.69 28.87
C GLY A 206 13.53 36.62 28.53
N PHE A 207 13.70 36.96 27.25
CA PHE A 207 14.73 37.87 26.77
C PHE A 207 14.52 39.30 27.30
N LYS A 208 13.27 39.77 27.36
CA LYS A 208 12.93 41.07 27.95
C LYS A 208 13.24 41.11 29.45
N ASN A 209 12.93 40.03 30.17
CA ASN A 209 13.24 39.91 31.59
C ASN A 209 14.75 39.82 31.85
N MET A 210 15.47 39.05 31.04
CA MET A 210 16.94 38.97 31.10
C MET A 210 17.57 40.34 30.84
N LYS A 211 17.14 41.04 29.79
CA LYS A 211 17.61 42.40 29.47
C LYS A 211 17.33 43.38 30.61
N ARG A 212 16.18 43.25 31.28
CA ARG A 212 15.83 44.06 32.45
C ARG A 212 16.72 43.75 33.66
N ILE A 213 17.02 42.49 33.93
CA ILE A 213 17.92 42.08 35.02
C ILE A 213 19.33 42.58 34.76
N VAL A 214 19.83 42.43 33.52
CA VAL A 214 21.16 42.94 33.12
C VAL A 214 21.22 44.46 33.32
N ALA A 215 20.22 45.21 32.86
CA ALA A 215 20.16 46.66 33.05
C ALA A 215 20.01 47.08 34.53
N GLN A 216 19.44 46.24 35.39
CA GLN A 216 19.38 46.48 36.85
C GLN A 216 20.67 46.10 37.57
N ASN A 217 21.52 45.25 36.98
CA ASN A 217 22.81 44.84 37.55
C ASN A 217 23.98 45.71 37.08
N GLU A 218 23.84 46.42 35.96
CA GLU A 218 24.84 47.35 35.40
C GLU A 218 24.67 48.79 35.92
N GLY A 219 23.71 49.06 36.81
CA GLY A 219 23.43 50.36 37.42
C GLY A 219 23.74 50.42 38.91
#